data_AF-A0AAV3SPP2-F1
#
_entry.id   AF-A0AAV3SPP2-F1
#
_cell.length_a   1.000
_cell.length_b   1.000
_cell.length_c   1.000
_cell.angle_alpha   90.00
_cell.angle_beta   90.00
_cell.angle_gamma   90.00
#
_symmetry.space_group_name_H-M   'P 1'
#
loop_
_entity.id
_entity.type
_entity.pdbx_description
1 polymer ?
#
loop_
_entity_poly.entity_id
_entity_poly.type
_entity_poly.pdbx_seq_one_letter_code
_entity_poly.pdbx_strand_id
1 'polypeptide(L)' 'MADFLLVGTGLVLILTGGLAVINHPLVDKFNRVVKSWGTKRRAADIEMSVVSITIGRVAGTFITLFGVGVTLGGL' A
#
# COMPACT_ATOMS: atom_id res chain seq x y z
N MET A 1 -26.34 -6.40 -5.63
CA MET A 1 -25.36 -6.90 -4.64
C MET A 1 -23.93 -6.85 -5.17
N ALA A 2 -23.68 -7.03 -6.47
CA ALA A 2 -22.35 -6.90 -7.06
C ALA A 2 -21.73 -5.48 -6.92
N ASP A 3 -22.56 -4.43 -7.00
CA ASP A 3 -22.09 -3.04 -6.96
C ASP A 3 -21.45 -2.64 -5.62
N PHE A 4 -22.01 -3.12 -4.50
CA PHE A 4 -21.45 -2.85 -3.17
C PHE A 4 -20.08 -3.50 -2.97
N LEU A 5 -19.89 -4.69 -3.55
CA LEU A 5 -18.64 -5.42 -3.44
C LEU A 5 -17.55 -4.76 -4.32
N LEU A 6 -17.93 -4.30 -5.52
CA LEU A 6 -17.06 -3.53 -6.42
C LEU A 6 -16.62 -2.19 -5.79
N VAL A 7 -17.58 -1.40 -5.32
CA VAL A 7 -17.32 -0.10 -4.68
C VAL A 7 -16.53 -0.27 -3.38
N GLY A 8 -16.88 -1.28 -2.57
CA GLY A 8 -16.17 -1.58 -1.33
C GLY A 8 -14.72 -2.01 -1.57
N THR A 9 -14.48 -2.89 -2.55
CA THR A 9 -13.13 -3.34 -2.90
C THR A 9 -12.30 -2.19 -3.48
N GLY A 10 -12.90 -1.38 -4.36
CA GLY A 10 -12.27 -0.19 -4.92
C GLY A 10 -11.87 0.83 -3.85
N LEU A 11 -12.74 1.11 -2.88
CA LEU A 11 -12.45 1.98 -1.74
C LEU A 11 -11.28 1.46 -0.89
N VAL A 12 -11.25 0.17 -0.59
CA VAL A 12 -10.13 -0.44 0.15
C VAL A 12 -8.82 -0.27 -0.62
N LEU A 13 -8.83 -0.50 -1.94
CA LEU A 13 -7.65 -0.31 -2.79
C LEU A 13 -7.19 1.15 -2.80
N ILE A 14 -8.11 2.11 -2.90
CA ILE A 14 -7.79 3.55 -2.84
C ILE A 14 -7.15 3.91 -1.50
N LEU A 15 -7.72 3.47 -0.38
CA LEU A 15 -7.20 3.77 0.95
C LEU A 15 -5.82 3.14 1.16
N THR A 16 -5.65 1.88 0.79
CA THR A 16 -4.39 1.14 0.97
C THR A 16 -3.29 1.69 0.07
N GLY A 17 -3.63 1.98 -1.19
CA GLY A 17 -2.72 2.62 -2.14
C GLY A 17 -2.33 4.03 -1.70
N GLY A 18 -3.30 4.84 -1.27
CA GLY A 18 -3.07 6.21 -0.83
C GLY A 18 -2.14 6.28 0.39
N LEU A 19 -2.32 5.39 1.35
CA LEU A 19 -1.43 5.24 2.52
C LEU A 19 0.01 4.90 2.10
N ALA A 20 0.19 4.10 1.05
CA ALA A 20 1.51 3.77 0.52
C ALA A 20 2.15 4.95 -0.24
N VAL A 21 1.37 5.77 -0.95
CA VAL A 21 1.85 6.99 -1.65
C VAL A 21 2.40 8.03 -0.67
N ILE A 22 1.69 8.29 0.42
CA ILE A 22 2.11 9.29 1.39
C ILE A 22 3.26 8.80 2.29
N ASN A 23 3.70 7.55 2.12
CA ASN A 23 4.67 6.87 2.98
C ASN A 23 4.24 6.97 4.46
N HIS A 24 2.99 6.60 4.75
CA HIS A 24 2.43 6.72 6.08
C HIS A 24 3.25 5.88 7.09
N PRO A 25 3.49 6.36 8.33
CA PRO A 25 4.27 5.62 9.34
C PRO A 25 3.72 4.21 9.65
N LEU A 26 2.44 3.94 9.38
CA LEU A 26 1.86 2.58 9.47
C LEU A 26 2.39 1.64 8.37
N VAL A 27 2.53 2.13 7.14
CA VAL A 27 3.06 1.37 6.00
C VAL A 27 4.55 1.13 6.20
N ASP A 28 5.29 2.13 6.69
CA ASP A 28 6.71 1.98 7.04
C ASP A 28 6.89 0.90 8.12
N LYS A 29 6.12 0.97 9.22
CA LYS A 29 6.13 -0.08 10.27
C LYS A 29 5.81 -1.45 9.70
N PHE A 30 4.78 -1.59 8.87
CA PHE A 30 4.42 -2.86 8.26
C PHE A 30 5.56 -3.40 7.38
N ASN A 31 6.16 -2.55 6.56
CA ASN A 31 7.25 -2.94 5.66
C ASN A 31 8.50 -3.37 6.43
N ARG A 32 8.82 -2.68 7.53
CA ARG A 32 9.89 -3.09 8.44
C ARG A 32 9.57 -4.39 9.17
N VAL A 33 8.32 -4.63 9.57
CA VAL A 33 7.90 -5.90 10.18
C VAL A 33 8.05 -7.05 9.17
N VAL A 34 7.56 -6.88 7.94
CA VAL A 34 7.69 -7.88 6.87
C VAL A 34 9.16 -8.18 6.56
N LYS A 35 10.01 -7.14 6.45
CA LYS A 35 11.47 -7.35 6.28
C LYS A 35 12.12 -7.99 7.51
N SER A 36 11.62 -7.72 8.72
CA SER A 36 12.14 -8.36 9.95
C SER A 36 11.82 -9.84 10.02
N TRP A 37 10.72 -10.31 9.41
CA TRP A 37 10.41 -11.75 9.38
C TRP A 37 11.41 -12.57 8.56
N GLY A 38 12.04 -11.96 7.55
CA GLY A 38 13.11 -12.59 6.77
C GLY A 38 14.50 -12.44 7.36
N THR A 39 14.66 -11.76 8.51
CA THR A 39 15.98 -11.43 9.07
C THR A 39 16.02 -11.64 10.59
N LYS A 40 17.22 -11.73 11.18
CA LYS A 40 17.39 -11.77 12.64
C LYS A 40 17.34 -10.37 13.29
N ARG A 41 17.04 -9.32 12.52
CA ARG A 41 17.04 -7.92 12.99
C ARG A 41 15.63 -7.49 13.40
N ARG A 42 15.52 -6.66 14.44
CA ARG A 42 14.23 -6.10 14.85
C ARG A 42 13.73 -5.09 13.82
N ALA A 43 12.41 -5.00 13.65
CA ALA A 43 11.79 -4.06 12.72
C ALA A 43 12.23 -2.60 12.94
N ALA A 44 12.51 -2.20 14.19
CA ALA A 44 12.99 -0.85 14.50
C ALA A 44 14.39 -0.54 13.93
N ASP A 45 15.24 -1.56 13.77
CA ASP A 45 16.64 -1.43 13.35
C ASP A 45 16.82 -1.55 11.82
N ILE A 46 15.72 -1.70 11.07
CA ILE A 46 15.74 -1.80 9.61
C ILE A 46 15.60 -0.39 9.04
N GLU A 47 16.70 0.17 8.53
CA GLU A 47 16.67 1.38 7.71
C GLU A 47 15.98 1.09 6.38
N MET A 48 14.92 1.86 6.07
CA MET A 48 14.34 1.85 4.73
C MET A 48 15.20 2.70 3.80
N SER A 49 15.70 2.09 2.72
CA SER A 49 16.36 2.86 1.66
C SER A 49 15.37 3.78 0.96
N VAL A 50 15.86 4.93 0.49
CA VAL A 50 15.08 5.89 -0.31
C VAL A 50 14.45 5.20 -1.53
N VAL A 51 15.16 4.25 -2.15
CA VAL A 51 14.64 3.44 -3.27
C VAL A 51 13.43 2.62 -2.84
N SER A 52 13.48 1.99 -1.66
CA SER A 52 12.38 1.18 -1.13
C SER A 52 11.14 2.03 -0.81
N ILE A 53 11.33 3.29 -0.39
CA ILE A 53 10.25 4.27 -0.19
C ILE A 53 9.66 4.67 -1.55
N THR A 54 10.50 5.02 -2.52
CA THR A 54 10.06 5.43 -3.86
C THR A 54 9.27 4.32 -4.56
N ILE A 55 9.73 3.07 -4.49
CA ILE A 55 8.99 1.91 -5.03
C ILE A 55 7.64 1.77 -4.33
N GLY A 56 7.58 1.91 -3.00
CA GLY A 56 6.34 1.89 -2.25
C GLY A 56 5.36 2.99 -2.68
N ARG A 57 5.88 4.20 -2.96
CA ARG A 57 5.07 5.30 -3.48
C ARG A 57 4.53 5.02 -4.88
N VAL A 58 5.40 4.58 -5.80
CA VAL A 58 5.00 4.27 -7.18
C VAL A 58 3.97 3.15 -7.19
N ALA A 59 4.22 2.05 -6.49
CA ALA A 59 3.28 0.95 -6.35
C ALA A 59 1.96 1.40 -5.69
N GLY A 60 2.04 2.21 -4.64
CA GLY A 60 0.87 2.82 -4.00
C GLY A 60 0.04 3.66 -4.97
N THR A 61 0.68 4.44 -5.85
CA THR A 61 -0.02 5.25 -6.85
C THR A 61 -0.76 4.36 -7.85
N PHE A 62 -0.12 3.29 -8.34
CA PHE A 62 -0.76 2.33 -9.22
C PHE A 62 -1.96 1.64 -8.56
N ILE A 63 -1.81 1.19 -7.32
CA ILE A 63 -2.91 0.56 -6.55
C ILE A 63 -4.07 1.54 -6.35
N THR A 64 -3.77 2.81 -6.05
CA THR A 64 -4.79 3.85 -5.88
C THR A 64 -5.55 4.09 -7.18
N LEU A 65 -4.84 4.26 -8.31
CA LEU A 65 -5.46 4.47 -9.63
C LEU A 65 -6.30 3.26 -10.05
N PHE A 66 -5.80 2.05 -9.79
CA PHE A 66 -6.55 0.83 -10.05
C PHE A 66 -7.83 0.77 -9.20
N GLY A 67 -7.74 1.10 -7.90
CA GLY A 67 -8.89 1.19 -7.00
C GLY A 67 -9.94 2.21 -7.47
N VAL A 68 -9.51 3.36 -8.00
CA VAL A 68 -10.41 4.34 -8.63
C VAL A 68 -11.11 3.72 -9.86
N GLY A 69 -10.37 3.05 -10.74
CA GLY A 69 -10.93 2.37 -11.91
C GLY A 69 -11.98 1.31 -11.55
N VAL A 70 -11.69 0.49 -10.55
CA VAL A 70 -12.61 -0.53 -10.00
C VAL A 70 -13.84 0.13 -9.37
N THR A 71 -13.67 1.23 -8.62
CA THR A 71 -14.80 1.93 -7.97
C THR A 71 -15.74 2.56 -9.00
N LEU A 72 -15.18 3.09 -10.09
CA LEU A 72 -15.94 3.75 -11.18
C LEU A 72 -16.50 2.74 -12.20
N GLY A 73 -16.24 1.45 -12.04
CA GLY A 73 -16.71 0.40 -12.97
C GLY A 73 -16.04 0.47 -14.35
N GLY A 74 -14.87 1.10 -14.45
CA GLY A 74 -14.09 1.19 -15.69
C GLY A 74 -13.21 -0.03 -15.99
N LEU A 75 -13.25 -1.04 -15.11
CA LEU A 75 -12.52 -2.31 -15.16
C LEU A 75 -13.47 -3.45 -14.80
#